data_AF-A0A420FZH2-F1
#
_entry.id   AF-A0A420FZH2-F1
#
_cell.length_a   1.000
_cell.length_b   1.000
_cell.length_c   1.000
_cell.angle_alpha   90.00
_cell.angle_beta   90.00
_cell.angle_gamma   90.00
#
_symmetry.space_group_name_H-M   'P 1'
#
loop_
_entity.id
_entity.type
_entity.pdbx_description
1 polymer ?
#
loop_
_entity_poly.entity_id
_entity_poly.type
_entity_poly.pdbx_seq_one_letter_code
_entity_poly.pdbx_strand_id
1 'polypeptide(L)'
;MYVILTSKPGQYRTEAVENIVPLDTYDYVYCGRHIATHVIAALSAETKIKVTDETEPPVVNLVPTRFLEKFATRDAAVKALQHLAGHGKAEAQLIRR
;
A
#
# COMPACT_ATOMS: atom_id res chain seq x y z
N MET A 1 -11.00 10.30 -3.68
CA MET A 1 -10.84 9.47 -2.46
C MET A 1 -9.37 9.10 -2.30
N TYR A 2 -8.98 8.45 -1.21
CA TYR A 2 -7.62 7.96 -1.00
C TYR A 2 -7.63 6.46 -0.74
N VAL A 3 -6.60 5.76 -1.19
CA VAL A 3 -6.38 4.33 -0.95
C VAL A 3 -4.96 4.09 -0.49
N ILE A 4 -4.72 2.96 0.16
CA ILE A 4 -3.38 2.48 0.52
C ILE A 4 -3.07 1.27 -0.36
N LEU A 5 -2.07 1.40 -1.23
CA LEU A 5 -1.51 0.29 -1.99
C LEU A 5 -0.39 -0.33 -1.17
N THR A 6 -0.35 -1.66 -1.07
CA THR A 6 0.71 -2.35 -0.33
C THR A 6 1.51 -3.21 -1.29
N SER A 7 2.82 -3.26 -1.10
CA SER A 7 3.71 -4.20 -1.76
C SER A 7 4.53 -4.92 -0.69
N LYS A 8 4.69 -6.23 -0.82
CA LYS A 8 5.53 -7.05 0.05
C LYS A 8 6.68 -7.63 -0.77
N PRO A 9 7.93 -7.19 -0.56
CA PRO A 9 9.08 -7.68 -1.31
C PRO A 9 9.15 -9.22 -1.29
N GLY A 10 9.25 -9.82 -2.47
CA GLY A 10 9.32 -11.29 -2.64
C GLY A 10 7.98 -12.01 -2.52
N GLN A 11 6.85 -11.29 -2.38
CA GLN A 11 5.51 -11.88 -2.39
C GLN A 11 4.64 -11.24 -3.46
N TYR A 12 4.47 -9.92 -3.41
CA TYR A 12 3.70 -9.22 -4.43
C TYR A 12 4.05 -7.74 -4.48
N ARG A 13 3.89 -7.16 -5.66
CA ARG A 13 4.01 -5.73 -5.90
C ARG A 13 2.72 -5.15 -6.46
N THR A 14 2.27 -4.06 -5.87
CA THR A 14 1.13 -3.30 -6.36
C THR A 14 1.61 -2.06 -7.09
N GLU A 15 1.10 -1.85 -8.30
CA GLU A 15 1.42 -0.71 -9.15
C GLU A 15 0.17 0.16 -9.31
N ALA A 16 0.35 1.48 -9.10
CA ALA A 16 -0.66 2.46 -9.49
C ALA A 16 -0.77 2.49 -11.02
N VAL A 17 -2.00 2.62 -11.50
CA VAL A 17 -2.29 2.74 -12.94
C VAL A 17 -3.13 4.00 -13.19
N GLU A 18 -3.75 4.10 -14.36
CA GLU A 18 -4.68 5.19 -14.69
C GLU A 18 -5.73 5.42 -13.58
N ASN A 19 -5.98 6.69 -13.27
CA ASN A 19 -6.88 7.17 -12.19
C ASN A 19 -6.36 6.98 -10.75
N ILE A 20 -5.11 6.57 -10.58
CA ILE A 20 -4.45 6.44 -9.28
C ILE A 20 -3.17 7.27 -9.28
N VAL A 21 -3.10 8.26 -8.39
CA VAL A 21 -1.93 9.15 -8.25
C VAL A 21 -1.26 8.90 -6.91
N PRO A 22 -0.06 8.28 -6.87
CA PRO A 22 0.72 8.15 -5.65
C PRO A 22 1.03 9.51 -5.02
N LEU A 23 0.87 9.61 -3.69
CA LEU A 23 1.10 10.85 -2.94
C LEU A 23 2.19 10.70 -1.87
N ASP A 24 2.17 9.58 -1.14
CA ASP A 24 3.15 9.29 -0.11
C ASP A 24 3.57 7.84 -0.16
N THR A 25 4.84 7.60 0.13
CA THR A 25 5.38 6.25 0.27
C THR A 25 5.94 6.08 1.67
N TYR A 26 5.63 4.94 2.28
CA TYR A 26 6.11 4.56 3.60
C TYR A 26 6.64 3.13 3.55
N ASP A 27 7.85 2.92 4.04
CA ASP A 27 8.39 1.59 4.25
C ASP A 27 8.04 1.13 5.67
N TYR A 28 7.37 -0.02 5.76
CA TYR A 28 7.10 -0.73 7.00
C TYR A 28 8.30 -1.63 7.32
N VAL A 29 8.98 -1.28 8.41
CA VAL A 29 10.16 -1.96 8.92
C VAL A 29 9.80 -2.66 10.22
N TYR A 30 10.17 -3.93 10.34
CA TYR A 30 10.00 -4.70 11.57
C TYR A 30 11.32 -5.37 11.94
N CYS A 31 11.79 -5.17 13.16
CA CYS A 31 13.09 -5.66 13.65
C CYS A 31 14.24 -5.26 12.69
N GLY A 32 14.21 -4.03 12.16
CA GLY A 32 15.22 -3.52 11.21
C GLY A 32 15.12 -4.07 9.78
N ARG A 33 14.18 -4.97 9.49
CA ARG A 33 13.96 -5.52 8.14
C ARG A 33 12.79 -4.82 7.44
N HIS A 34 12.98 -4.45 6.18
CA HIS A 34 11.89 -3.98 5.32
C HIS A 34 10.91 -5.14 5.02
N ILE A 35 9.67 -5.00 5.49
CA ILE A 35 8.62 -6.02 5.35
C ILE A 35 7.63 -5.67 4.24
N ALA A 36 7.29 -4.39 4.10
CA ALA A 36 6.33 -3.94 3.09
C ALA A 36 6.53 -2.46 2.76
N THR A 37 6.19 -2.06 1.54
CA THR A 37 6.03 -0.66 1.16
C THR A 37 4.55 -0.34 1.02
N HIS A 38 4.11 0.73 1.66
CA HIS A 38 2.76 1.26 1.58
C HIS A 38 2.77 2.59 0.82
N VAL A 39 1.92 2.71 -0.19
CA VAL A 39 1.74 3.92 -0.98
C VAL A 39 0.34 4.46 -0.76
N ILE A 40 0.23 5.65 -0.19
CA ILE A 40 -1.03 6.39 -0.16
C ILE A 40 -1.20 7.03 -1.52
N ALA A 41 -2.35 6.79 -2.17
CA ALA A 41 -2.64 7.33 -3.48
C ALA A 41 -4.02 7.99 -3.52
N ALA A 42 -4.14 9.08 -4.28
CA ALA A 42 -5.42 9.64 -4.66
C ALA A 42 -6.07 8.79 -5.75
N LEU A 43 -7.35 8.48 -5.56
CA LEU A 43 -8.20 7.78 -6.51
C LEU A 43 -9.23 8.76 -7.08
N SER A 44 -9.13 9.05 -8.37
CA SER A 44 -10.04 9.96 -9.09
C SER A 44 -11.30 9.26 -9.59
N ALA A 45 -11.23 7.97 -9.93
CA ALA A 45 -12.34 7.14 -10.37
C ALA A 45 -12.08 5.67 -10.03
N GLU A 46 -13.14 4.85 -9.92
CA GLU A 46 -12.97 3.40 -9.77
C GLU A 46 -12.25 2.80 -10.98
N THR A 47 -11.24 1.99 -10.73
CA THR A 47 -10.35 1.39 -11.73
C THR A 47 -9.88 0.01 -11.25
N LYS A 48 -8.82 -0.54 -11.83
CA LYS A 48 -8.14 -1.74 -11.33
C LYS A 48 -6.69 -1.42 -11.04
N ILE A 49 -6.14 -1.87 -9.92
CA ILE A 49 -4.69 -1.86 -9.70
C ILE A 49 -4.06 -3.10 -10.34
N LYS A 50 -2.79 -2.99 -10.71
CA LYS A 50 -1.99 -4.14 -11.13
C LYS A 50 -1.28 -4.71 -9.91
N VAL A 51 -1.50 -6.00 -9.64
CA VAL A 51 -0.82 -6.75 -8.60
C VAL A 51 -0.01 -7.84 -9.27
N THR A 52 1.31 -7.77 -9.17
CA THR A 52 2.22 -8.80 -9.65
C THR A 52 2.59 -9.69 -8.47
N ASP A 53 2.21 -10.95 -8.50
CA ASP A 53 2.75 -11.99 -7.61
C ASP A 53 4.21 -12.23 -8.02
N GLU A 54 5.11 -12.13 -7.04
CA GLU A 54 6.56 -12.26 -7.26
C GLU A 54 7.06 -13.70 -7.05
N THR A 55 6.17 -14.65 -6.70
CA THR A 55 6.51 -16.08 -6.71
C THR A 55 6.74 -16.56 -8.15
N GLU A 56 7.67 -17.49 -8.34
CA GLU A 56 7.99 -17.98 -9.68
C GLU A 56 7.03 -19.11 -10.11
N PRO A 57 6.43 -19.03 -11.31
CA PRO A 57 6.51 -17.94 -12.29
C PRO A 57 5.62 -16.74 -11.91
N PRO A 58 6.06 -15.48 -12.16
CA PRO A 58 5.31 -14.30 -11.76
C PRO A 58 3.96 -14.20 -12.48
N VAL A 59 2.91 -13.86 -11.73
CA VAL A 59 1.54 -13.73 -12.25
C VAL A 59 1.05 -12.31 -12.06
N VAL A 60 0.53 -11.71 -13.13
CA VAL A 60 -0.06 -10.37 -13.09
C VAL A 60 -1.58 -10.45 -13.00
N ASN A 61 -2.14 -9.84 -11.96
CA ASN A 61 -3.58 -9.75 -11.73
C ASN A 61 -4.04 -8.29 -11.76
N LEU A 62 -5.24 -8.06 -12.30
CA LEU A 62 -5.92 -6.76 -12.24
C LEU A 62 -7.01 -6.79 -11.18
N VAL A 63 -6.77 -6.11 -10.05
CA VAL A 63 -7.67 -6.12 -8.90
C VAL A 63 -8.50 -4.83 -8.88
N PRO A 64 -9.85 -4.92 -8.91
CA PRO A 64 -10.70 -3.74 -8.83
C PRO A 64 -10.49 -2.91 -7.57
N THR A 65 -10.38 -1.59 -7.70
CA THR A 65 -10.17 -0.68 -6.58
C THR A 65 -11.34 -0.67 -5.60
N ARG A 66 -12.54 -1.11 -6.01
CA ARG A 66 -13.72 -1.23 -5.12
C ARG A 66 -13.50 -2.18 -3.93
N PHE A 67 -12.53 -3.07 -4.02
CA PHE A 67 -12.15 -3.98 -2.92
C PHE A 67 -11.15 -3.36 -1.95
N LEU A 68 -10.55 -2.22 -2.31
CA LEU A 68 -9.65 -1.50 -1.42
C LEU A 68 -10.44 -0.65 -0.44
N GLU A 69 -9.94 -0.56 0.79
CA GLU A 69 -10.44 0.40 1.75
C GLU A 69 -10.26 1.84 1.22
N LYS A 70 -11.29 2.66 1.40
CA LYS A 70 -11.35 4.04 0.90
C LYS A 70 -11.31 4.99 2.07
N PHE A 71 -10.47 6.02 1.95
CA PHE A 71 -10.38 7.08 2.92
C PHE A 71 -10.89 8.38 2.29
N ALA A 72 -11.68 9.13 3.06
CA ALA A 72 -12.21 10.42 2.61
C ALA A 72 -11.10 11.47 2.45
N THR A 73 -10.07 11.41 3.31
CA THR A 73 -8.94 12.34 3.33
C THR A 73 -7.61 11.60 3.35
N ARG A 74 -6.55 12.28 2.88
CA ARG A 74 -5.17 11.79 2.98
C ARG A 74 -4.80 11.50 4.43
N ASP A 75 -5.14 12.41 5.34
CA ASP A 75 -4.81 12.27 6.76
C ASP A 75 -5.51 11.06 7.40
N ALA A 76 -6.71 10.71 6.96
CA ALA A 76 -7.37 9.49 7.40
C ALA A 76 -6.61 8.23 6.95
N ALA A 77 -6.11 8.20 5.72
CA ALA A 77 -5.26 7.11 5.23
C ALA A 77 -3.94 7.03 6.01
N VAL A 78 -3.29 8.18 6.30
CA VAL A 78 -2.07 8.22 7.12
C VAL A 78 -2.32 7.68 8.52
N LYS A 79 -3.42 8.10 9.18
CA LYS A 79 -3.78 7.61 10.51
C LYS A 79 -4.06 6.11 10.52
N ALA A 80 -4.78 5.61 9.52
CA ALA A 80 -5.03 4.17 9.37
C ALA A 80 -3.73 3.39 9.19
N LEU A 81 -2.80 3.90 8.38
CA LEU A 81 -1.48 3.30 8.18
C LEU A 81 -0.66 3.29 9.49
N GLN A 82 -0.61 4.41 10.21
CA GLN A 82 0.05 4.50 11.52
C GLN A 82 -0.53 3.53 12.54
N HIS A 83 -1.86 3.38 12.55
CA HIS A 83 -2.54 2.44 13.43
C HIS A 83 -2.19 0.98 13.09
N LEU A 84 -2.06 0.65 11.79
CA LEU A 84 -1.66 -0.68 11.32
C LEU A 84 -0.23 -1.04 11.73
N ALA A 85 0.70 -0.08 11.69
CA ALA A 85 2.08 -0.32 12.11
C ALA A 85 2.28 -0.25 13.64
N GLY A 86 1.48 0.56 14.34
CA GLY A 86 1.65 0.89 15.75
C GLY A 86 0.97 -0.05 16.75
N HIS A 87 0.17 -1.02 16.30
CA HIS A 87 -0.50 -1.96 17.20
C HIS A 87 0.50 -2.95 17.83
N GLY A 88 1.11 -2.53 18.95
CA GLY A 88 1.68 -3.42 19.97
C GLY A 88 3.10 -3.94 19.76
N LYS A 89 3.89 -3.39 18.83
CA LYS A 89 5.25 -3.88 18.55
C LYS A 89 6.28 -2.75 18.68
N ALA A 90 7.06 -2.77 19.76
CA ALA A 90 8.13 -1.79 20.01
C ALA A 90 9.16 -1.70 18.86
N GLU A 91 9.24 -2.74 18.03
CA GLU A 91 10.21 -2.88 16.95
C GLU A 91 9.63 -2.58 15.55
N ALA A 92 8.36 -2.20 15.47
CA ALA A 92 7.70 -1.85 14.22
C ALA A 92 7.81 -0.34 13.95
N GLN A 93 8.21 0.03 12.74
CA GLN A 93 8.41 1.41 12.33
C GLN A 93 7.82 1.66 10.94
N LEU A 94 7.28 2.85 10.73
CA LEU A 94 6.94 3.38 9.41
C LEU A 94 7.91 4.51 9.08
N ILE A 95 8.66 4.33 8.00
CA ILE A 95 9.63 5.31 7.52
C ILE A 95 9.06 5.93 6.26
N ARG A 96 8.86 7.25 6.26
CA ARG A 96 8.45 7.97 5.04
C ARG A 96 9.64 8.06 4.09
N ARG A 97 9.39 7.77 2.81
CA ARG A 97 10.39 7.80 1.73
C ARG A 97 10.25 9.04 0.85
#